data_AF-A0A1E4SJS7-F1
#
_entry.id   AF-A0A1E4SJS7-F1
#
_cell.length_a   1.000
_cell.length_b   1.000
_cell.length_c   1.000
_cell.angle_alpha   90.00
_cell.angle_beta   90.00
_cell.angle_gamma   90.00
#
_symmetry.space_group_name_H-M   'P 1'
#
loop_
_entity.id
_entity.type
_entity.pdbx_description
1 polymer ?
#
loop_
_entity_poly.entity_id
_entity_poly.type
_entity_poly.pdbx_seq_one_letter_code
_entity_poly.pdbx_strand_id
1 'polypeptide(L)'
;MVTPTFLLKIVTLPYTLAKTVIQYYTTGTIYSRTNAEFTNSLWKNIHLASLYHLSGNLQKQDVVLVLHHPLQEFFDTYRNNPMAIGLKNFGKKLDDHAYWLVQNEVEGPEKEDVLIYAHGGGYLLNMFETQMVAFLALYHALPEERRNRTSILFLDYSTTANNFTYPTQLREAIYSYNGLVEQGYKNIHLIGDSAGVHLICSIARYIAYPEEAKEQFKHFPKFDFSFHGELVQPKSLILMSPWVQPTTAPNLPPVLGANPYGDLGATDTSMGDYYVGDNDRKLIDKWITFNSLSYDEHWAQVEAIDKGNTLVIYGEREILREGIEKFYDNINKKGNIIKHMEKGGIHASLVYVEALNYMGKAGARKALDGDFDGRYNINLIVDFLERF
;
A
#
# COMPACT_ATOMS: atom_id res chain seq x y z
N MET A 1 26.45 11.52 -1.14
CA MET A 1 26.35 12.24 0.15
C MET A 1 24.90 12.63 0.33
N VAL A 2 24.34 12.51 1.53
CA VAL A 2 22.96 12.95 1.81
C VAL A 2 22.83 14.47 1.66
N THR A 3 21.61 14.95 1.41
CA THR A 3 21.32 16.38 1.29
C THR A 3 21.54 17.13 2.63
N PRO A 4 21.92 18.42 2.59
CA PRO A 4 22.01 19.23 3.82
C PRO A 4 20.69 19.31 4.59
N THR A 5 19.56 19.31 3.88
CA THR A 5 18.21 19.31 4.47
C THR A 5 17.93 18.01 5.22
N PHE A 6 18.29 16.85 4.66
CA PHE A 6 18.16 15.57 5.36
C PHE A 6 19.12 15.46 6.55
N LEU A 7 20.36 15.93 6.41
CA LEU A 7 21.32 15.96 7.51
C LEU A 7 20.81 16.80 8.69
N LEU A 8 20.23 17.97 8.43
CA LEU A 8 19.62 18.80 9.47
C LEU A 8 18.51 18.05 10.24
N LYS A 9 17.72 17.23 9.54
CA LYS A 9 16.68 16.40 10.19
C LYS A 9 17.28 15.35 11.11
N ILE A 10 18.37 14.69 10.71
CA ILE A 10 19.09 13.76 11.57
C ILE A 10 19.60 14.47 12.82
N VAL A 11 20.25 15.63 12.66
CA VAL A 11 20.81 16.41 13.79
C VAL A 11 19.73 16.90 14.75
N THR A 12 18.53 17.20 14.24
CA THR A 12 17.40 17.68 15.05
C THR A 12 16.51 16.56 15.60
N LEU A 13 16.73 15.30 15.20
CA LEU A 13 15.94 14.15 15.68
C LEU A 13 15.95 14.02 17.22
N PRO A 14 17.08 14.17 17.94
CA PRO A 14 17.09 14.08 19.41
C PRO A 14 16.13 15.05 20.09
N TYR A 15 15.94 16.26 19.54
CA TYR A 15 14.95 17.21 20.05
C TYR A 15 13.53 16.68 19.88
N THR A 16 13.20 16.13 18.71
CA THR A 16 11.89 15.50 18.44
C THR A 16 11.63 14.34 19.40
N LEU A 17 12.62 13.48 19.65
CA LEU A 17 12.52 12.38 20.61
C LEU A 17 12.22 12.89 22.02
N ALA A 18 13.02 13.83 22.53
CA ALA A 18 12.86 14.40 23.87
C ALA A 18 11.51 15.10 24.04
N LYS A 19 11.10 15.91 23.05
CA LYS A 19 9.79 16.56 23.03
C LYS A 19 8.66 15.54 23.09
N THR A 20 8.75 14.45 22.33
CA THR A 20 7.72 13.40 22.25
C THR A 20 7.59 12.66 23.58
N VAL A 21 8.71 12.31 24.22
CA VAL A 21 8.73 11.69 25.56
C VAL A 21 8.08 12.59 26.60
N ILE A 22 8.47 13.87 26.64
CA ILE A 22 7.89 14.84 27.58
C ILE A 22 6.38 14.96 27.34
N GLN A 23 5.96 15.10 26.08
CA GLN A 23 4.54 15.19 25.74
C GLN A 23 3.77 13.94 26.18
N TYR A 24 4.30 12.75 25.92
CA TYR A 24 3.66 11.48 26.28
C TYR A 24 3.32 11.40 27.78
N TYR A 25 4.26 11.79 28.66
CA TYR A 25 4.06 11.72 30.11
C TYR A 25 3.36 12.94 30.74
N THR A 26 3.10 14.01 29.99
CA THR A 26 2.52 15.25 30.54
C THR A 26 1.16 15.59 29.93
N THR A 27 1.12 15.85 28.63
CA THR A 27 -0.07 16.36 27.92
C THR A 27 -0.68 15.35 26.96
N GLY A 28 -0.06 14.17 26.84
CA GLY A 28 -0.23 13.26 25.71
C GLY A 28 0.47 13.79 24.45
N THR A 29 0.83 12.90 23.54
CA THR A 29 1.24 13.33 22.19
C THR A 29 0.00 13.56 21.33
N ILE A 30 0.18 14.05 20.10
CA ILE A 30 -0.95 14.09 19.15
C ILE A 30 -1.51 12.69 18.86
N TYR A 31 -0.65 11.67 18.82
CA TYR A 31 -1.05 10.29 18.53
C TYR A 31 -1.84 9.69 19.69
N SER A 32 -1.30 9.73 20.92
CA SER A 32 -1.93 9.12 22.09
C SER A 32 -3.25 9.77 22.50
N ARG A 33 -3.47 11.05 22.14
CA ARG A 33 -4.73 11.76 22.37
C ARG A 33 -5.81 11.46 21.33
N THR A 34 -5.43 11.00 20.13
CA THR A 34 -6.37 10.86 19.02
C THR A 34 -6.68 9.41 18.67
N ASN A 35 -5.75 8.49 18.94
CA ASN A 35 -5.92 7.07 18.61
C ASN A 35 -5.40 6.17 19.74
N ALA A 36 -6.23 5.19 20.12
CA ALA A 36 -5.98 4.26 21.22
C ALA A 36 -4.75 3.36 21.00
N GLU A 37 -4.33 3.14 19.75
CA GLU A 37 -3.11 2.41 19.37
C GLU A 37 -1.86 2.92 20.07
N PHE A 38 -1.86 4.22 20.41
CA PHE A 38 -0.72 4.95 20.93
C PHE A 38 -0.82 5.22 22.43
N THR A 39 -1.98 5.05 23.06
CA THR A 39 -2.23 5.50 24.44
C THR A 39 -1.27 4.84 25.44
N ASN A 40 -0.98 3.55 25.26
CA ASN A 40 -0.15 2.76 26.18
C ASN A 40 1.20 2.35 25.57
N SER A 41 1.67 3.03 24.53
CA SER A 41 2.92 2.67 23.86
C SER A 41 3.78 3.90 23.57
N LEU A 42 4.68 4.23 24.50
CA LEU A 42 5.71 5.25 24.26
C LEU A 42 6.53 4.95 23.00
N TRP A 43 6.84 3.67 22.75
CA TRP A 43 7.55 3.24 21.55
C TRP A 43 6.87 3.69 20.26
N LYS A 44 5.57 3.40 20.08
CA LYS A 44 4.85 3.82 18.87
C LYS A 44 4.84 5.32 18.70
N ASN A 45 4.65 6.07 19.79
CA ASN A 45 4.68 7.53 19.75
C ASN A 45 6.03 8.08 19.28
N ILE A 46 7.13 7.56 19.86
CA ILE A 46 8.49 7.93 19.47
C ILE A 46 8.76 7.53 18.03
N HIS A 47 8.41 6.30 17.64
CA HIS A 47 8.64 5.78 16.30
C HIS A 47 7.96 6.63 15.23
N LEU A 48 6.64 6.89 15.38
CA LEU A 48 5.89 7.68 14.42
C LEU A 48 6.33 9.14 14.41
N ALA A 49 6.64 9.74 15.56
CA ALA A 49 7.18 11.10 15.59
C ALA A 49 8.55 11.20 14.88
N SER A 50 9.37 10.16 14.99
CA SER A 50 10.66 10.07 14.30
C SER A 50 10.47 9.95 12.79
N LEU A 51 9.61 9.02 12.36
CA LEU A 51 9.28 8.85 10.95
C LEU A 51 8.73 10.15 10.36
N TYR A 52 7.76 10.77 11.03
CA TYR A 52 7.18 12.05 10.59
C TYR A 52 8.25 13.14 10.44
N HIS A 53 9.14 13.29 11.42
CA HIS A 53 10.22 14.28 11.38
C HIS A 53 11.22 14.05 10.25
N LEU A 54 11.59 12.79 10.01
CA LEU A 54 12.49 12.41 8.93
C LEU A 54 11.79 12.46 7.55
N SER A 55 10.48 12.24 7.51
CA SER A 55 9.64 12.29 6.30
C SER A 55 9.45 13.71 5.75
N GLY A 56 9.17 13.83 4.45
CA GLY A 56 9.03 15.10 3.75
C GLY A 56 10.37 15.63 3.22
N ASN A 57 10.38 16.17 2.00
CA ASN A 57 11.57 16.68 1.30
C ASN A 57 12.72 15.66 1.08
N LEU A 58 12.43 14.36 1.14
CA LEU A 58 13.42 13.33 0.77
C LEU A 58 13.72 13.44 -0.73
N GLN A 59 15.01 13.60 -1.07
CA GLN A 59 15.45 13.55 -2.45
C GLN A 59 15.82 12.12 -2.83
N LYS A 60 15.79 11.79 -4.13
CA LYS A 60 16.17 10.45 -4.64
C LYS A 60 17.50 9.94 -4.06
N GLN A 61 18.51 10.82 -4.01
CA GLN A 61 19.83 10.47 -3.47
C GLN A 61 19.82 10.09 -1.99
N ASP A 62 18.93 10.68 -1.19
CA ASP A 62 18.81 10.35 0.24
C ASP A 62 18.22 8.96 0.40
N VAL A 63 17.21 8.64 -0.41
CA VAL A 63 16.55 7.33 -0.44
C VAL A 63 17.54 6.24 -0.86
N VAL A 64 18.26 6.42 -1.97
CA VAL A 64 19.26 5.44 -2.45
C VAL A 64 20.35 5.17 -1.41
N LEU A 65 20.78 6.18 -0.66
CA LEU A 65 21.87 6.04 0.31
C LEU A 65 21.44 5.46 1.67
N VAL A 66 20.20 5.67 2.09
CA VAL A 66 19.79 5.45 3.49
C VAL A 66 18.60 4.49 3.63
N LEU A 67 17.73 4.41 2.62
CA LEU A 67 16.45 3.71 2.73
C LEU A 67 16.29 2.56 1.72
N HIS A 68 17.16 2.47 0.72
CA HIS A 68 17.04 1.47 -0.33
C HIS A 68 17.54 0.10 0.14
N HIS A 69 16.61 -0.85 0.21
CA HIS A 69 16.88 -2.27 0.45
C HIS A 69 16.12 -3.12 -0.59
N PRO A 70 16.80 -4.02 -1.32
CA PRO A 70 16.13 -4.99 -2.19
C PRO A 70 15.12 -5.84 -1.42
N LEU A 71 13.98 -6.19 -2.03
CA LEU A 71 12.95 -6.97 -1.35
C LEU A 71 13.44 -8.33 -0.85
N GLN A 72 14.36 -8.95 -1.59
CA GLN A 72 15.02 -10.21 -1.20
C GLN A 72 15.71 -10.12 0.18
N GLU A 73 16.30 -8.98 0.54
CA GLU A 73 16.96 -8.81 1.84
C GLU A 73 15.96 -8.87 3.00
N PHE A 74 14.72 -8.39 2.79
CA PHE A 74 13.66 -8.52 3.78
C PHE A 74 13.25 -10.00 3.94
N PHE A 75 13.09 -10.74 2.86
CA PHE A 75 12.80 -12.18 2.94
C PHE A 75 13.90 -12.95 3.68
N ASP A 76 15.18 -12.63 3.44
CA ASP A 76 16.27 -13.28 4.14
C ASP A 76 16.33 -12.91 5.62
N THR A 77 16.07 -11.64 5.95
CA THR A 77 15.99 -11.15 7.34
C THR A 77 14.84 -11.81 8.11
N TYR A 78 13.68 -11.96 7.47
CA TYR A 78 12.45 -12.47 8.09
C TYR A 78 12.31 -13.99 8.01
N ARG A 79 13.23 -14.72 7.36
CA ARG A 79 13.20 -16.19 7.23
C ARG A 79 13.09 -16.92 8.58
N ASN A 80 13.67 -16.35 9.64
CA ASN A 80 13.65 -16.89 11.00
C ASN A 80 12.61 -16.23 11.91
N ASN A 81 11.76 -15.35 11.37
CA ASN A 81 10.66 -14.76 12.14
C ASN A 81 9.66 -15.87 12.50
N PRO A 82 9.14 -15.95 13.74
CA PRO A 82 8.17 -16.97 14.14
C PRO A 82 6.95 -17.07 13.20
N MET A 83 6.47 -15.96 12.65
CA MET A 83 5.34 -15.94 11.71
C MET A 83 5.69 -16.48 10.32
N ALA A 84 6.97 -16.53 9.94
CA ALA A 84 7.42 -16.99 8.63
C ALA A 84 7.84 -18.47 8.62
N ILE A 85 8.14 -19.04 9.79
CA ILE A 85 8.58 -20.43 9.90
C ILE A 85 7.46 -21.37 9.42
N GLY A 86 7.80 -22.22 8.45
CA GLY A 86 6.87 -23.19 7.87
C GLY A 86 6.00 -22.64 6.74
N LEU A 87 6.05 -21.34 6.43
CA LEU A 87 5.37 -20.79 5.27
C LEU A 87 5.99 -21.34 3.98
N LYS A 88 5.14 -21.95 3.16
CA LYS A 88 5.57 -22.58 1.91
C LYS A 88 5.99 -21.52 0.89
N ASN A 89 7.14 -21.75 0.25
CA ASN A 89 7.71 -20.87 -0.77
C ASN A 89 7.95 -19.43 -0.29
N PHE A 90 8.11 -19.20 1.02
CA PHE A 90 8.45 -17.88 1.57
C PHE A 90 9.74 -17.32 0.93
N GLY A 91 9.62 -16.18 0.27
CA GLY A 91 10.70 -15.50 -0.46
C GLY A 91 11.06 -16.13 -1.81
N LYS A 92 10.26 -17.10 -2.30
CA LYS A 92 10.45 -17.65 -3.65
C LYS A 92 9.91 -16.66 -4.68
N LYS A 93 10.69 -16.38 -5.71
CA LYS A 93 10.24 -15.60 -6.86
C LYS A 93 9.14 -16.34 -7.64
N LEU A 94 8.09 -15.61 -7.99
CA LEU A 94 7.22 -15.96 -9.12
C LEU A 94 7.96 -15.64 -10.43
N ASP A 95 8.51 -14.43 -10.48
CA ASP A 95 9.29 -13.86 -11.58
C ASP A 95 10.24 -12.78 -11.04
N ASP A 96 10.78 -11.92 -11.91
CA ASP A 96 11.73 -10.85 -11.51
C ASP A 96 11.08 -9.65 -10.80
N HIS A 97 9.75 -9.59 -10.75
CA HIS A 97 8.96 -8.48 -10.21
C HIS A 97 7.97 -8.94 -9.13
N ALA A 98 8.03 -10.20 -8.68
CA ALA A 98 7.14 -10.68 -7.64
C ALA A 98 7.70 -11.85 -6.82
N TYR A 99 7.39 -11.85 -5.52
CA TYR A 99 7.83 -12.85 -4.55
C TYR A 99 6.65 -13.37 -3.74
N TRP A 100 6.63 -14.67 -3.50
CA TRP A 100 5.67 -15.28 -2.60
C TRP A 100 6.03 -14.96 -1.15
N LEU A 101 5.11 -14.32 -0.43
CA LEU A 101 5.12 -14.38 1.02
C LEU A 101 4.77 -15.80 1.46
N VAL A 102 3.71 -16.34 0.87
CA VAL A 102 3.32 -17.74 1.04
C VAL A 102 2.60 -18.18 -0.22
N GLN A 103 2.97 -19.36 -0.72
CA GLN A 103 2.24 -20.05 -1.78
C GLN A 103 1.69 -21.35 -1.20
N ASN A 104 0.42 -21.33 -0.83
CA ASN A 104 -0.30 -22.53 -0.43
C ASN A 104 -0.41 -23.51 -1.60
N GLU A 105 -0.74 -24.77 -1.30
CA GLU A 105 -1.12 -25.75 -2.30
C GLU A 105 -2.52 -26.24 -2.00
N VAL A 106 -3.48 -25.72 -2.76
CA VAL A 106 -4.83 -26.27 -2.81
C VAL A 106 -4.95 -27.23 -4.00
N GLU A 107 -6.12 -27.84 -4.19
CA GLU A 107 -6.43 -28.75 -5.29
C GLU A 107 -6.52 -28.07 -6.67
N GLY A 108 -5.53 -27.26 -7.05
CA GLY A 108 -5.41 -26.56 -8.33
C GLY A 108 -5.41 -25.02 -8.20
N PRO A 109 -4.64 -24.29 -9.03
CA PRO A 109 -4.52 -22.83 -8.97
C PRO A 109 -5.85 -22.10 -9.20
N GLU A 110 -6.83 -22.73 -9.85
CA GLU A 110 -8.16 -22.18 -10.07
C GLU A 110 -9.04 -22.13 -8.81
N LYS A 111 -8.70 -22.91 -7.78
CA LYS A 111 -9.37 -22.91 -6.47
C LYS A 111 -8.63 -22.08 -5.41
N GLU A 112 -7.41 -21.66 -5.72
CA GLU A 112 -6.56 -20.88 -4.82
C GLU A 112 -6.93 -19.40 -4.89
N ASP A 113 -7.02 -18.74 -3.74
CA ASP A 113 -7.14 -17.29 -3.67
C ASP A 113 -5.73 -16.69 -3.60
N VAL A 114 -5.41 -15.75 -4.48
CA VAL A 114 -4.11 -15.07 -4.50
C VAL A 114 -4.32 -13.60 -4.16
N LEU A 115 -3.82 -13.19 -3.00
CA LEU A 115 -3.79 -11.80 -2.57
C LEU A 115 -2.48 -11.15 -3.02
N ILE A 116 -2.54 -10.33 -4.07
CA ILE A 116 -1.40 -9.59 -4.59
C ILE A 116 -1.31 -8.25 -3.85
N TYR A 117 -0.17 -8.04 -3.19
CA TYR A 117 0.14 -6.81 -2.49
C TYR A 117 1.07 -5.90 -3.30
N ALA A 118 0.63 -4.65 -3.50
CA ALA A 118 1.46 -3.55 -3.98
C ALA A 118 1.78 -2.59 -2.82
N HIS A 119 3.06 -2.39 -2.51
CA HIS A 119 3.46 -1.54 -1.39
C HIS A 119 3.27 -0.05 -1.65
N GLY A 120 3.19 0.76 -0.60
CA GLY A 120 3.20 2.22 -0.66
C GLY A 120 4.60 2.82 -0.82
N GLY A 121 4.77 4.10 -0.44
CA GLY A 121 6.08 4.77 -0.51
C GLY A 121 6.25 5.71 -1.70
N GLY A 122 5.15 6.14 -2.30
CA GLY A 122 5.14 7.22 -3.29
C GLY A 122 5.86 6.90 -4.59
N TYR A 123 5.98 5.62 -4.97
CA TYR A 123 6.83 5.13 -6.07
C TYR A 123 8.31 5.49 -5.96
N LEU A 124 8.74 6.09 -4.86
CA LEU A 124 10.12 6.49 -4.60
C LEU A 124 10.81 5.56 -3.61
N LEU A 125 10.10 5.22 -2.54
CA LEU A 125 10.61 4.38 -1.46
C LEU A 125 10.37 2.91 -1.81
N ASN A 126 11.31 2.05 -1.46
CA ASN A 126 11.10 0.61 -1.49
C ASN A 126 10.11 0.19 -0.38
N MET A 127 9.77 -1.09 -0.37
CA MET A 127 9.05 -1.69 0.74
C MET A 127 9.81 -1.53 2.07
N PHE A 128 9.06 -1.38 3.17
CA PHE A 128 9.58 -1.33 4.53
C PHE A 128 9.33 -2.64 5.29
N GLU A 129 10.15 -2.90 6.30
CA GLU A 129 9.98 -4.04 7.21
C GLU A 129 8.57 -4.13 7.82
N THR A 130 7.98 -2.99 8.17
CA THR A 130 6.65 -2.96 8.80
C THR A 130 5.56 -3.44 7.85
N GLN A 131 5.72 -3.26 6.54
CA GLN A 131 4.81 -3.82 5.54
C GLN A 131 4.94 -5.35 5.47
N MET A 132 6.15 -5.91 5.58
CA MET A 132 6.37 -7.38 5.63
C MET A 132 5.69 -7.97 6.87
N VAL A 133 5.90 -7.33 8.03
CA VAL A 133 5.29 -7.73 9.29
C VAL A 133 3.77 -7.63 9.25
N ALA A 134 3.21 -6.58 8.63
CA ALA A 134 1.76 -6.40 8.51
C ALA A 134 1.11 -7.58 7.79
N PHE A 135 1.70 -8.04 6.70
CA PHE A 135 1.13 -9.13 5.89
C PHE A 135 1.41 -10.52 6.46
N LEU A 136 2.53 -10.71 7.17
CA LEU A 136 2.71 -11.90 8.01
C LEU A 136 1.63 -11.99 9.09
N ALA A 137 1.37 -10.88 9.80
CA ALA A 137 0.33 -10.81 10.81
C ALA A 137 -1.07 -11.02 10.21
N LEU A 138 -1.36 -10.37 9.07
CA LEU A 138 -2.63 -10.54 8.36
C LEU A 138 -2.87 -11.99 7.94
N TYR A 139 -1.85 -12.68 7.42
CA TYR A 139 -1.98 -14.09 7.05
C TYR A 139 -2.38 -14.96 8.26
N HIS A 140 -1.76 -14.72 9.42
CA HIS A 140 -2.11 -15.46 10.65
C HIS A 140 -3.45 -15.05 11.26
N ALA A 141 -3.94 -13.85 10.96
CA ALA A 141 -5.26 -13.38 11.37
C ALA A 141 -6.41 -14.02 10.58
N LEU A 142 -6.15 -14.55 9.38
CA LEU A 142 -7.15 -15.27 8.61
C LEU A 142 -7.59 -16.55 9.34
N PRO A 143 -8.91 -16.85 9.39
CA PRO A 143 -9.40 -18.14 9.86
C PRO A 143 -8.72 -19.29 9.11
N GLU A 144 -8.45 -20.41 9.79
CA GLU A 144 -7.64 -21.51 9.24
C GLU A 144 -8.12 -22.00 7.85
N GLU A 145 -9.43 -22.16 7.66
CA GLU A 145 -10.00 -22.57 6.38
C GLU A 145 -9.65 -21.59 5.25
N ARG A 146 -9.69 -20.28 5.53
CA ARG A 146 -9.33 -19.21 4.58
C ARG A 146 -7.83 -19.11 4.40
N ARG A 147 -7.08 -19.13 5.49
CA ARG A 147 -5.61 -19.05 5.49
C ARG A 147 -4.99 -20.16 4.63
N ASN A 148 -5.52 -21.38 4.71
CA ASN A 148 -4.99 -22.54 4.00
C ASN A 148 -5.27 -22.51 2.48
N ARG A 149 -6.17 -21.65 2.02
CA ARG A 149 -6.47 -21.45 0.58
C ARG A 149 -6.03 -20.11 0.01
N THR A 150 -5.53 -19.20 0.85
CA THR A 150 -5.10 -17.86 0.44
C THR A 150 -3.58 -17.74 0.40
N SER A 151 -3.03 -17.64 -0.80
CA SER A 151 -1.63 -17.27 -1.01
C SER A 151 -1.45 -15.76 -1.04
N ILE A 152 -0.26 -15.29 -0.66
CA ILE A 152 0.07 -13.87 -0.67
C ILE A 152 1.32 -13.66 -1.52
N LEU A 153 1.20 -12.80 -2.52
CA LEU A 153 2.27 -12.44 -3.46
C LEU A 153 2.59 -10.95 -3.30
N PHE A 154 3.85 -10.61 -3.12
CA PHE A 154 4.31 -9.22 -3.10
C PHE A 154 4.86 -8.83 -4.46
N LEU A 155 4.44 -7.66 -4.96
CA LEU A 155 5.06 -7.04 -6.12
C LEU A 155 6.35 -6.32 -5.71
N ASP A 156 7.44 -6.62 -6.41
CA ASP A 156 8.75 -5.96 -6.33
C ASP A 156 8.94 -5.08 -7.58
N TYR A 157 8.04 -4.10 -7.75
CA TYR A 157 8.09 -3.20 -8.89
C TYR A 157 9.20 -2.15 -8.71
N SER A 158 9.78 -1.72 -9.82
CA SER A 158 10.88 -0.76 -9.86
C SER A 158 10.49 0.61 -9.33
N THR A 159 11.35 1.26 -8.53
CA THR A 159 11.07 2.58 -7.95
C THR A 159 11.80 3.72 -8.68
N THR A 160 11.29 4.93 -8.54
CA THR A 160 11.85 6.15 -9.13
C THR A 160 13.20 6.55 -8.52
N ALA A 161 13.57 5.98 -7.36
CA ALA A 161 14.92 6.09 -6.79
C ALA A 161 15.98 5.54 -7.75
N ASN A 162 15.62 4.50 -8.52
CA ASN A 162 16.45 3.89 -9.55
C ASN A 162 16.16 4.45 -10.97
N ASN A 163 15.49 5.60 -11.05
CA ASN A 163 15.10 6.29 -12.29
C ASN A 163 14.10 5.56 -13.18
N PHE A 164 13.36 4.58 -12.63
CA PHE A 164 12.21 3.99 -13.31
C PHE A 164 10.96 4.84 -13.10
N THR A 165 10.46 5.44 -14.17
CA THR A 165 9.27 6.30 -14.19
C THR A 165 8.07 5.57 -14.79
N TYR A 166 6.89 6.17 -14.71
CA TYR A 166 5.70 5.71 -15.43
C TYR A 166 6.01 5.46 -16.92
N PRO A 167 5.53 4.34 -17.52
CA PRO A 167 4.63 3.33 -16.96
C PRO A 167 5.32 2.05 -16.46
N THR A 168 6.61 2.10 -16.09
CA THR A 168 7.42 0.90 -15.74
C THR A 168 6.74 0.01 -14.70
N GLN A 169 6.28 0.60 -13.61
CA GLN A 169 5.68 -0.09 -12.48
C GLN A 169 4.42 -0.86 -12.88
N LEU A 170 3.57 -0.23 -13.69
CA LEU A 170 2.36 -0.87 -14.19
C LEU A 170 2.70 -2.02 -15.12
N ARG A 171 3.68 -1.85 -16.03
CA ARG A 171 4.11 -2.92 -16.92
C ARG A 171 4.60 -4.14 -16.14
N GLU A 172 5.46 -3.92 -15.15
CA GLU A 172 6.04 -5.00 -14.33
C GLU A 172 4.95 -5.72 -13.52
N ALA A 173 4.01 -4.97 -12.94
CA ALA A 173 2.88 -5.56 -12.24
C ALA A 173 1.96 -6.38 -13.16
N ILE A 174 1.69 -5.90 -14.38
CA ILE A 174 0.91 -6.64 -15.39
C ILE A 174 1.65 -7.89 -15.85
N TYR A 175 2.98 -7.86 -15.96
CA TYR A 175 3.77 -9.05 -16.28
C TYR A 175 3.57 -10.16 -15.24
N SER A 176 3.70 -9.84 -13.95
CA SER A 176 3.47 -10.82 -12.88
C SER A 176 2.01 -11.27 -12.78
N TYR A 177 1.07 -10.35 -12.98
CA TYR A 177 -0.36 -10.68 -13.03
C TYR A 177 -0.67 -11.67 -14.16
N ASN A 178 -0.17 -11.42 -15.37
CA ASN A 178 -0.32 -12.32 -16.51
C ASN A 178 0.33 -13.69 -16.23
N GLY A 179 1.52 -13.71 -15.62
CA GLY A 179 2.20 -14.95 -15.23
C GLY A 179 1.39 -15.83 -14.28
N LEU A 180 0.61 -15.24 -13.37
CA LEU A 180 -0.36 -15.97 -12.54
C LEU A 180 -1.52 -16.53 -13.37
N VAL A 181 -2.11 -15.71 -14.24
CA VAL A 181 -3.24 -16.12 -15.08
C VAL A 181 -2.84 -17.28 -16.02
N GLU A 182 -1.65 -17.22 -16.62
CA GLU A 182 -1.09 -18.29 -17.46
C GLU A 182 -0.85 -19.59 -16.68
N GLN A 183 -0.54 -19.50 -15.38
CA GLN A 183 -0.44 -20.64 -14.47
C GLN A 183 -1.82 -21.19 -14.04
N GLY A 184 -2.92 -20.55 -14.44
CA GLY A 184 -4.28 -21.01 -14.19
C GLY A 184 -4.95 -20.38 -12.95
N TYR A 185 -4.32 -19.41 -12.30
CA TYR A 185 -4.93 -18.69 -11.19
C TYR A 185 -6.10 -17.82 -11.67
N LYS A 186 -7.25 -17.95 -10.99
CA LYS A 186 -8.49 -17.23 -11.36
C LYS A 186 -9.06 -16.35 -10.24
N ASN A 187 -8.71 -16.63 -8.98
CA ASN A 187 -9.24 -15.91 -7.83
C ASN A 187 -8.19 -14.92 -7.31
N ILE A 188 -8.02 -13.82 -8.03
CA ILE A 188 -6.99 -12.82 -7.72
C ILE A 188 -7.62 -11.64 -6.98
N HIS A 189 -7.09 -11.32 -5.81
CA HIS A 189 -7.45 -10.17 -5.00
C HIS A 189 -6.30 -9.18 -5.00
N LEU A 190 -6.58 -7.89 -5.17
CA LEU A 190 -5.55 -6.85 -5.12
C LEU A 190 -5.66 -6.04 -3.83
N ILE A 191 -4.53 -5.84 -3.16
CA ILE A 191 -4.43 -5.02 -1.96
C ILE A 191 -3.21 -4.10 -2.08
N GLY A 192 -3.35 -2.87 -1.59
CA GLY A 192 -2.23 -1.94 -1.54
C GLY A 192 -2.42 -0.84 -0.52
N ASP A 193 -1.32 -0.19 -0.16
CA ASP A 193 -1.32 1.05 0.61
C ASP A 193 -0.82 2.23 -0.22
N SER A 194 -1.42 3.41 -0.08
CA SER A 194 -0.89 4.65 -0.65
C SER A 194 -0.68 4.57 -2.18
N ALA A 195 0.56 4.72 -2.66
CA ALA A 195 0.94 4.54 -4.06
C ALA A 195 0.67 3.11 -4.59
N GLY A 196 0.71 2.10 -3.72
CA GLY A 196 0.34 0.74 -4.07
C GLY A 196 -1.13 0.63 -4.46
N VAL A 197 -2.02 1.39 -3.80
CA VAL A 197 -3.43 1.51 -4.24
C VAL A 197 -3.52 2.07 -5.65
N HIS A 198 -2.75 3.12 -5.93
CA HIS A 198 -2.72 3.70 -7.27
C HIS A 198 -2.33 2.64 -8.32
N LEU A 199 -1.31 1.83 -8.02
CA LEU A 199 -0.86 0.75 -8.91
C LEU A 199 -1.93 -0.32 -9.13
N ILE A 200 -2.57 -0.83 -8.08
CA ILE A 200 -3.59 -1.88 -8.24
C ILE A 200 -4.85 -1.38 -8.95
N CYS A 201 -5.22 -0.11 -8.76
CA CYS A 201 -6.29 0.53 -9.52
C CYS A 201 -5.93 0.67 -11.00
N SER A 202 -4.66 1.01 -11.32
CA SER A 202 -4.15 0.99 -12.70
C SER A 202 -4.20 -0.42 -13.30
N ILE A 203 -3.85 -1.47 -12.55
CA ILE A 203 -3.95 -2.87 -13.01
C ILE A 203 -5.40 -3.21 -13.34
N ALA A 204 -6.33 -2.94 -12.43
CA ALA A 204 -7.75 -3.24 -12.62
C ALA A 204 -8.32 -2.52 -13.85
N ARG A 205 -7.95 -1.25 -14.07
CA ARG A 205 -8.36 -0.48 -15.25
C ARG A 205 -7.69 -0.95 -16.54
N TYR A 206 -6.42 -1.35 -16.51
CA TYR A 206 -5.73 -1.95 -17.65
C TYR A 206 -6.51 -3.15 -18.20
N ILE A 207 -6.98 -4.01 -17.30
CA ILE A 207 -7.74 -5.22 -17.65
C ILE A 207 -9.17 -4.85 -18.07
N ALA A 208 -9.82 -3.89 -17.40
CA ALA A 208 -11.22 -3.53 -17.66
C ALA A 208 -11.43 -2.71 -18.93
N TYR A 209 -10.44 -1.93 -19.34
CA TYR A 209 -10.53 -1.01 -20.47
C TYR A 209 -9.40 -1.25 -21.47
N PRO A 210 -9.36 -2.41 -22.14
CA PRO A 210 -8.23 -2.80 -22.99
C PRO A 210 -8.00 -1.83 -24.15
N GLU A 211 -9.04 -1.24 -24.74
CA GLU A 211 -8.88 -0.24 -25.79
C GLU A 211 -8.33 1.09 -25.27
N GLU A 212 -8.75 1.54 -24.06
CA GLU A 212 -8.17 2.74 -23.43
C GLU A 212 -6.70 2.49 -23.07
N ALA A 213 -6.38 1.31 -22.54
CA ALA A 213 -5.02 0.90 -22.22
C ALA A 213 -4.15 0.88 -23.49
N LYS A 214 -4.61 0.26 -24.56
CA LYS A 214 -3.91 0.22 -25.85
C LYS A 214 -3.65 1.62 -26.40
N GLU A 215 -4.66 2.50 -26.34
CA GLU A 215 -4.52 3.89 -26.77
C GLU A 215 -3.53 4.69 -25.91
N GLN A 216 -3.47 4.42 -24.60
CA GLN A 216 -2.49 5.03 -23.70
C GLN A 216 -1.07 4.54 -23.99
N PHE A 217 -0.87 3.22 -24.02
CA PHE A 217 0.45 2.62 -23.97
C PHE A 217 1.11 2.50 -25.34
N LYS A 218 0.40 2.73 -26.46
CA LYS A 218 1.03 2.92 -27.78
C LYS A 218 2.03 4.08 -27.82
N HIS A 219 1.89 5.05 -26.91
CA HIS A 219 2.83 6.16 -26.75
C HIS A 219 4.13 5.76 -26.04
N PHE A 220 4.22 4.52 -25.58
CA PHE A 220 5.34 3.97 -24.81
C PHE A 220 5.92 2.73 -25.50
N PRO A 221 6.40 2.82 -26.76
CA PRO A 221 6.77 1.67 -27.59
C PRO A 221 7.99 0.87 -27.07
N LYS A 222 8.68 1.37 -26.04
CA LYS A 222 9.76 0.65 -25.35
C LYS A 222 9.24 -0.43 -24.41
N PHE A 223 7.96 -0.36 -24.03
CA PHE A 223 7.33 -1.30 -23.13
C PHE A 223 6.49 -2.28 -23.94
N ASP A 224 6.78 -3.56 -23.79
CA ASP A 224 6.04 -4.65 -24.42
C ASP A 224 4.77 -4.95 -23.62
N PHE A 225 3.75 -4.12 -23.82
CA PHE A 225 2.42 -4.36 -23.27
C PHE A 225 1.65 -5.31 -24.18
N SER A 226 1.20 -6.45 -23.62
CA SER A 226 0.28 -7.34 -24.30
C SER A 226 -1.17 -6.92 -24.02
N PHE A 227 -1.90 -6.64 -25.10
CA PHE A 227 -3.35 -6.45 -25.08
C PHE A 227 -4.09 -7.68 -25.66
N HIS A 228 -3.36 -8.77 -25.87
CA HIS A 228 -3.87 -10.00 -26.47
C HIS A 228 -4.09 -11.03 -25.37
N GLY A 229 -5.36 -11.38 -25.12
CA GLY A 229 -5.76 -12.33 -24.09
C GLY A 229 -6.72 -11.72 -23.09
N GLU A 230 -7.72 -12.49 -22.69
CA GLU A 230 -8.67 -12.10 -21.63
C GLU A 230 -8.00 -12.34 -20.27
N LEU A 231 -7.21 -11.36 -19.80
CA LEU A 231 -6.80 -11.33 -18.40
C LEU A 231 -8.06 -11.38 -17.52
N VAL A 232 -8.08 -12.24 -16.51
CA VAL A 232 -9.19 -12.30 -15.57
C VAL A 232 -9.24 -11.02 -14.76
N GLN A 233 -10.44 -10.47 -14.55
CA GLN A 233 -10.62 -9.32 -13.66
C GLN A 233 -10.29 -9.70 -12.20
N PRO A 234 -9.73 -8.79 -11.40
CA PRO A 234 -9.55 -9.04 -9.98
C PRO A 234 -10.91 -9.22 -9.30
N LYS A 235 -11.02 -10.22 -8.43
CA LYS A 235 -12.24 -10.51 -7.65
C LYS A 235 -12.59 -9.39 -6.68
N SER A 236 -11.57 -8.76 -6.08
CA SER A 236 -11.75 -7.68 -5.13
C SER A 236 -10.59 -6.69 -5.11
N LEU A 237 -10.86 -5.49 -4.61
CA LEU A 237 -9.87 -4.45 -4.35
C LEU A 237 -9.89 -4.04 -2.87
N ILE A 238 -8.71 -3.95 -2.24
CA ILE A 238 -8.55 -3.49 -0.86
C ILE A 238 -7.63 -2.28 -0.87
N LEU A 239 -8.23 -1.11 -0.62
CA LEU A 239 -7.65 0.19 -0.88
C LEU A 239 -7.32 0.88 0.44
N MET A 240 -6.07 0.76 0.91
CA MET A 240 -5.63 1.38 2.16
C MET A 240 -4.98 2.73 1.90
N SER A 241 -5.53 3.78 2.52
CA SER A 241 -5.06 5.16 2.41
C SER A 241 -4.69 5.58 0.97
N PRO A 242 -5.63 5.51 0.00
CA PRO A 242 -5.31 5.65 -1.43
C PRO A 242 -4.61 6.94 -1.84
N TRP A 243 -3.49 6.86 -2.59
CA TRP A 243 -2.88 8.04 -3.23
C TRP A 243 -3.27 8.16 -4.71
N VAL A 244 -4.47 8.68 -4.95
CA VAL A 244 -5.21 8.61 -6.22
C VAL A 244 -4.94 9.74 -7.22
N GLN A 245 -4.08 10.69 -6.85
CA GLN A 245 -3.76 11.86 -7.66
C GLN A 245 -2.30 12.31 -7.42
N PRO A 246 -1.28 11.50 -7.79
CA PRO A 246 0.10 11.74 -7.40
C PRO A 246 0.66 13.10 -7.79
N THR A 247 0.14 13.70 -8.87
CA THR A 247 0.56 15.00 -9.40
C THR A 247 -0.30 16.18 -8.94
N THR A 248 -1.14 16.00 -7.91
CA THR A 248 -1.98 17.05 -7.35
C THR A 248 -1.64 17.27 -5.89
N ALA A 249 -1.19 18.47 -5.55
CA ALA A 249 -0.90 18.85 -4.17
C ALA A 249 -2.20 18.83 -3.33
N PRO A 250 -2.16 18.33 -2.08
CA PRO A 250 -3.29 18.41 -1.17
C PRO A 250 -3.55 19.85 -0.72
N ASN A 251 -4.78 20.14 -0.31
CA ASN A 251 -5.11 21.40 0.34
C ASN A 251 -4.53 21.45 1.76
N LEU A 252 -3.76 22.49 2.09
CA LEU A 252 -3.14 22.69 3.40
C LEU A 252 -3.51 24.05 4.01
N PRO A 253 -4.08 24.11 5.22
CA PRO A 253 -4.49 22.97 6.06
C PRO A 253 -5.68 22.19 5.45
N PRO A 254 -5.86 20.90 5.80
CA PRO A 254 -6.97 20.10 5.30
C PRO A 254 -8.34 20.70 5.65
N VAL A 255 -9.27 20.65 4.70
CA VAL A 255 -10.61 21.25 4.85
C VAL A 255 -11.50 20.45 5.81
N LEU A 256 -11.30 19.13 5.91
CA LEU A 256 -12.18 18.18 6.61
C LEU A 256 -11.99 18.11 8.14
N GLY A 257 -11.41 19.15 8.76
CA GLY A 257 -11.57 19.44 10.19
C GLY A 257 -10.72 18.65 11.19
N ALA A 258 -9.78 17.81 10.75
CA ALA A 258 -8.86 17.07 11.63
C ALA A 258 -7.42 17.61 11.53
N ASN A 259 -6.68 17.60 12.65
CA ASN A 259 -5.29 18.05 12.65
C ASN A 259 -4.36 16.96 12.04
N PRO A 260 -3.75 17.21 10.86
CA PRO A 260 -2.91 16.23 10.19
C PRO A 260 -1.48 16.15 10.77
N TYR A 261 -1.14 16.94 11.79
CA TYR A 261 0.21 16.97 12.33
C TYR A 261 0.67 15.59 12.80
N GLY A 262 1.74 15.06 12.22
CA GLY A 262 2.22 13.70 12.51
C GLY A 262 1.74 12.64 11.52
N ASP A 263 0.95 13.02 10.51
CA ASP A 263 0.55 12.16 9.39
C ASP A 263 1.71 11.93 8.40
N LEU A 264 1.74 10.77 7.76
CA LEU A 264 2.81 10.35 6.82
C LEU A 264 2.42 10.51 5.34
N GLY A 265 1.25 11.11 5.05
CA GLY A 265 0.82 11.39 3.68
C GLY A 265 1.70 12.43 2.98
N ALA A 266 1.75 12.37 1.65
CA ALA A 266 2.47 13.34 0.84
C ALA A 266 1.87 14.76 0.98
N THR A 267 2.71 15.76 1.26
CA THR A 267 2.30 17.17 1.42
C THR A 267 2.46 18.00 0.15
N ASP A 268 3.12 17.46 -0.87
CA ASP A 268 3.44 18.11 -2.13
C ASP A 268 3.43 17.08 -3.28
N THR A 269 3.80 17.50 -4.48
CA THR A 269 3.83 16.66 -5.68
C THR A 269 5.18 16.02 -5.96
N SER A 270 6.22 16.22 -5.14
CA SER A 270 7.61 15.85 -5.50
C SER A 270 7.78 14.39 -5.91
N MET A 271 7.19 13.46 -5.14
CA MET A 271 7.21 12.03 -5.46
C MET A 271 6.39 11.71 -6.73
N GLY A 272 5.27 12.42 -6.95
CA GLY A 272 4.47 12.28 -8.16
C GLY A 272 5.19 12.82 -9.38
N ASP A 273 5.94 13.91 -9.23
CA ASP A 273 6.77 14.52 -10.27
C ASP A 273 7.92 13.58 -10.65
N TYR A 274 8.53 12.90 -9.69
CA TYR A 274 9.49 11.82 -9.98
C TYR A 274 8.85 10.62 -10.68
N TYR A 275 7.63 10.26 -10.31
CA TYR A 275 6.91 9.14 -10.91
C TYR A 275 6.57 9.41 -12.37
N VAL A 276 6.02 10.58 -12.69
CA VAL A 276 5.69 10.93 -14.08
C VAL A 276 6.91 11.28 -14.91
N GLY A 277 8.00 11.74 -14.30
CA GLY A 277 9.22 12.13 -15.01
C GLY A 277 8.95 13.18 -16.09
N ASP A 278 9.55 12.99 -17.27
CA ASP A 278 9.43 13.92 -18.41
C ASP A 278 8.19 13.67 -19.28
N ASN A 279 7.27 12.79 -18.85
CA ASN A 279 6.07 12.48 -19.61
C ASN A 279 5.15 13.71 -19.73
N ASP A 280 4.47 13.84 -20.87
CA ASP A 280 3.38 14.83 -21.01
C ASP A 280 2.24 14.47 -20.06
N ARG A 281 2.03 15.31 -19.04
CA ARG A 281 0.98 15.10 -18.03
C ARG A 281 -0.42 15.04 -18.62
N LYS A 282 -0.70 15.80 -19.69
CA LYS A 282 -2.01 15.75 -20.34
C LYS A 282 -2.25 14.43 -21.04
N LEU A 283 -1.20 13.85 -21.62
CA LEU A 283 -1.26 12.56 -22.28
C LEU A 283 -1.57 11.43 -21.29
N ILE A 284 -1.01 11.50 -20.09
CA ILE A 284 -1.10 10.41 -19.10
C ILE A 284 -2.15 10.65 -18.00
N ASP A 285 -2.81 11.81 -17.97
CA ASP A 285 -3.67 12.24 -16.83
C ASP A 285 -4.69 11.18 -16.43
N LYS A 286 -5.29 10.51 -17.42
CA LYS A 286 -6.28 9.45 -17.17
C LYS A 286 -5.72 8.26 -16.40
N TRP A 287 -4.41 8.07 -16.34
CA TRP A 287 -3.77 6.95 -15.65
C TRP A 287 -3.06 7.38 -14.36
N ILE A 288 -3.07 8.68 -14.05
CA ILE A 288 -2.39 9.28 -12.89
C ILE A 288 -3.38 9.96 -11.95
N THR A 289 -4.35 10.72 -12.47
CA THR A 289 -5.25 11.54 -11.67
C THR A 289 -6.64 10.93 -11.63
N PHE A 290 -6.87 9.89 -10.83
CA PHE A 290 -8.15 9.17 -10.81
C PHE A 290 -9.34 10.02 -10.34
N ASN A 291 -9.08 11.10 -9.60
CA ASN A 291 -10.12 12.05 -9.20
C ASN A 291 -10.72 12.88 -10.34
N SER A 292 -10.12 12.85 -11.54
CA SER A 292 -10.69 13.46 -12.75
C SER A 292 -11.63 12.51 -13.51
N LEU A 293 -11.72 11.24 -13.10
CA LEU A 293 -12.43 10.19 -13.83
C LEU A 293 -13.81 9.90 -13.24
N SER A 294 -14.79 9.72 -14.13
CA SER A 294 -16.17 9.37 -13.78
C SER A 294 -16.35 7.85 -13.65
N TYR A 295 -17.34 7.42 -12.86
CA TYR A 295 -17.72 6.01 -12.76
C TYR A 295 -18.04 5.41 -14.13
N ASP A 296 -18.97 6.04 -14.87
CA ASP A 296 -19.57 5.45 -16.06
C ASP A 296 -18.54 5.19 -17.17
N GLU A 297 -17.58 6.10 -17.31
CA GLU A 297 -16.60 6.04 -18.38
C GLU A 297 -15.39 5.18 -18.02
N HIS A 298 -14.97 5.17 -16.74
CA HIS A 298 -13.64 4.68 -16.38
C HIS A 298 -13.60 3.65 -15.25
N TRP A 299 -14.72 3.36 -14.57
CA TRP A 299 -14.77 2.40 -13.46
C TRP A 299 -15.90 1.37 -13.54
N ALA A 300 -16.95 1.61 -14.32
CA ALA A 300 -18.10 0.71 -14.44
C ALA A 300 -17.75 -0.69 -14.99
N GLN A 301 -16.64 -0.84 -15.73
CA GLN A 301 -16.18 -2.14 -16.23
C GLN A 301 -15.18 -2.84 -15.29
N VAL A 302 -14.72 -2.16 -14.22
CA VAL A 302 -13.90 -2.80 -13.19
C VAL A 302 -14.82 -3.64 -12.31
N GLU A 303 -14.83 -4.95 -12.50
CA GLU A 303 -15.82 -5.84 -11.87
C GLU A 303 -15.83 -5.73 -10.33
N ALA A 304 -14.66 -5.63 -9.71
CA ALA A 304 -14.54 -5.49 -8.27
C ALA A 304 -15.21 -4.21 -7.72
N ILE A 305 -15.21 -3.13 -8.51
CA ILE A 305 -15.89 -1.88 -8.17
C ILE A 305 -17.39 -2.02 -8.47
N ASP A 306 -17.74 -2.46 -9.67
CA ASP A 306 -19.13 -2.55 -10.13
C ASP A 306 -19.99 -3.48 -9.24
N LYS A 307 -19.39 -4.57 -8.74
CA LYS A 307 -20.03 -5.55 -7.84
C LYS A 307 -19.98 -5.16 -6.36
N GLY A 308 -19.28 -4.08 -5.98
CA GLY A 308 -19.11 -3.69 -4.56
C GLY A 308 -18.13 -4.58 -3.79
N ASN A 309 -17.29 -5.32 -4.51
CA ASN A 309 -16.19 -6.12 -3.95
C ASN A 309 -14.96 -5.23 -3.74
N THR A 310 -15.15 -4.06 -3.15
CA THR A 310 -14.10 -3.08 -2.88
C THR A 310 -14.21 -2.59 -1.45
N LEU A 311 -13.08 -2.58 -0.74
CA LEU A 311 -12.94 -2.07 0.62
C LEU A 311 -12.02 -0.85 0.59
N VAL A 312 -12.46 0.28 1.11
CA VAL A 312 -11.65 1.49 1.28
C VAL A 312 -11.43 1.75 2.77
N ILE A 313 -10.17 1.79 3.20
CA ILE A 313 -9.79 2.08 4.60
C ILE A 313 -8.86 3.29 4.63
N TYR A 314 -9.09 4.25 5.51
CA TYR A 314 -8.22 5.43 5.67
C TYR A 314 -8.36 6.04 7.07
N GLY A 315 -7.44 6.92 7.44
CA GLY A 315 -7.44 7.63 8.72
C GLY A 315 -8.16 8.98 8.66
N GLU A 316 -8.80 9.36 9.77
CA GLU A 316 -9.45 10.67 9.92
C GLU A 316 -8.49 11.85 9.74
N ARG A 317 -7.23 11.67 10.14
CA ARG A 317 -6.20 12.72 10.18
C ARG A 317 -5.26 12.70 8.97
N GLU A 318 -5.58 11.93 7.94
CA GLU A 318 -4.78 11.88 6.72
C GLU A 318 -4.81 13.20 5.94
N ILE A 319 -3.64 13.62 5.46
CA ILE A 319 -3.52 14.75 4.52
C ILE A 319 -4.19 14.41 3.18
N LEU A 320 -4.20 13.14 2.80
CA LEU A 320 -4.78 12.67 1.54
C LEU A 320 -6.29 12.42 1.62
N ARG A 321 -6.92 12.59 2.80
CA ARG A 321 -8.33 12.24 3.06
C ARG A 321 -9.30 12.82 2.04
N GLU A 322 -9.15 14.10 1.68
CA GLU A 322 -10.04 14.75 0.71
C GLU A 322 -9.97 14.06 -0.66
N GLY A 323 -8.76 13.74 -1.12
CA GLY A 323 -8.55 13.01 -2.36
C GLY A 323 -9.16 11.61 -2.30
N ILE A 324 -9.05 10.93 -1.16
CA ILE A 324 -9.62 9.60 -0.92
C ILE A 324 -11.15 9.63 -0.95
N GLU A 325 -11.77 10.58 -0.22
CA GLU A 325 -13.23 10.70 -0.16
C GLU A 325 -13.83 11.07 -1.52
N LYS A 326 -13.19 12.00 -2.26
CA LYS A 326 -13.59 12.31 -3.63
C LYS A 326 -13.48 11.11 -4.56
N PHE A 327 -12.40 10.34 -4.46
CA PHE A 327 -12.24 9.14 -5.29
C PHE A 327 -13.30 8.10 -4.97
N TYR A 328 -13.54 7.86 -3.69
CA TYR A 328 -14.61 6.97 -3.23
C TYR A 328 -15.96 7.38 -3.80
N ASP A 329 -16.32 8.67 -3.75
CA ASP A 329 -17.59 9.17 -4.29
C ASP A 329 -17.64 8.98 -5.83
N ASN A 330 -16.53 9.19 -6.52
CA ASN A 330 -16.42 8.97 -7.97
C ASN A 330 -16.64 7.49 -8.35
N ILE A 331 -16.15 6.53 -7.57
CA ILE A 331 -16.25 5.09 -7.89
C ILE A 331 -17.47 4.41 -7.29
N ASN A 332 -18.09 4.97 -6.24
CA ASN A 332 -19.20 4.35 -5.53
C ASN A 332 -20.58 4.82 -6.03
N LYS A 333 -20.75 4.96 -7.35
CA LYS A 333 -22.03 5.42 -7.94
C LYS A 333 -23.22 4.53 -7.56
N LYS A 334 -22.99 3.22 -7.36
CA LYS A 334 -24.01 2.24 -6.97
C LYS A 334 -24.26 2.14 -5.45
N GLY A 335 -23.44 2.80 -4.63
CA GLY A 335 -23.59 2.78 -3.17
C GLY A 335 -23.28 1.42 -2.50
N ASN A 336 -22.52 0.55 -3.14
CA ASN A 336 -22.23 -0.82 -2.70
C ASN A 336 -20.75 -1.05 -2.29
N ILE A 337 -19.88 -0.05 -2.40
CA ILE A 337 -18.49 -0.11 -1.94
C ILE A 337 -18.42 0.13 -0.44
N ILE A 338 -17.61 -0.69 0.26
CA ILE A 338 -17.43 -0.59 1.71
C ILE A 338 -16.36 0.47 2.01
N LYS A 339 -16.66 1.35 2.97
CA LYS A 339 -15.75 2.42 3.41
C LYS A 339 -15.63 2.47 4.93
N HIS A 340 -14.40 2.52 5.42
CA HIS A 340 -14.07 2.65 6.84
C HIS A 340 -13.05 3.77 7.07
N MET A 341 -13.40 4.71 7.94
CA MET A 341 -12.49 5.76 8.40
C MET A 341 -12.09 5.50 9.84
N GLU A 342 -10.80 5.27 10.09
CA GLU A 342 -10.26 5.10 11.44
C GLU A 342 -10.19 6.46 12.15
N LYS A 343 -10.95 6.61 13.24
CA LYS A 343 -10.94 7.83 14.06
C LYS A 343 -9.54 8.07 14.65
N GLY A 344 -9.01 9.28 14.48
CA GLY A 344 -7.63 9.63 14.84
C GLY A 344 -6.54 8.87 14.10
N GLY A 345 -6.90 7.99 13.16
CA GLY A 345 -5.96 7.24 12.32
C GLY A 345 -5.16 8.16 11.40
N ILE A 346 -3.97 7.69 11.02
CA ILE A 346 -3.05 8.36 10.10
C ILE A 346 -2.84 7.49 8.85
N HIS A 347 -2.06 8.00 7.91
CA HIS A 347 -1.78 7.37 6.63
C HIS A 347 -1.26 5.94 6.80
N ALA A 348 -1.89 5.01 6.08
CA ALA A 348 -1.59 3.59 5.99
C ALA A 348 -1.38 2.93 7.38
N SER A 349 -2.33 3.13 8.28
CA SER A 349 -2.23 2.69 9.68
C SER A 349 -2.01 1.18 9.86
N LEU A 350 -2.50 0.31 8.95
CA LEU A 350 -2.15 -1.12 8.97
C LEU A 350 -0.62 -1.33 9.02
N VAL A 351 0.08 -0.72 8.06
CA VAL A 351 1.50 -1.01 7.83
C VAL A 351 2.43 -0.11 8.65
N TYR A 352 2.00 1.07 9.08
CA TYR A 352 2.83 1.97 9.90
C TYR A 352 2.52 1.93 11.39
N VAL A 353 1.35 1.45 11.80
CA VAL A 353 0.90 1.49 13.20
C VAL A 353 0.61 0.09 13.74
N GLU A 354 -0.30 -0.65 13.11
CA GLU A 354 -0.71 -1.97 13.62
C GLU A 354 0.42 -3.00 13.53
N ALA A 355 1.20 -2.98 12.44
CA ALA A 355 2.38 -3.82 12.28
C ALA A 355 3.39 -3.72 13.43
N LEU A 356 3.50 -2.55 14.08
CA LEU A 356 4.43 -2.34 15.20
C LEU A 356 4.11 -3.23 16.41
N ASN A 357 2.88 -3.74 16.53
CA ASN A 357 2.52 -4.71 17.57
C ASN A 357 3.18 -6.08 17.37
N TYR A 358 3.58 -6.40 16.13
CA TYR A 358 4.02 -7.73 15.71
C TYR A 358 5.48 -7.82 15.29
N MET A 359 6.21 -6.69 15.23
CA MET A 359 7.62 -6.66 14.80
C MET A 359 8.55 -7.52 15.65
N GLY A 360 8.38 -7.51 16.98
CA GLY A 360 9.23 -8.26 17.90
C GLY A 360 8.82 -9.72 18.05
N LYS A 361 9.72 -10.58 18.53
CA LYS A 361 9.42 -12.01 18.80
C LYS A 361 8.18 -12.24 19.67
N ALA A 362 7.95 -11.38 20.66
CA ALA A 362 6.77 -11.45 21.52
C ALA A 362 5.48 -11.10 20.75
N GLY A 363 5.53 -10.09 19.90
CA GLY A 363 4.43 -9.73 19.00
C GLY A 363 4.15 -10.82 17.98
N ALA A 364 5.18 -11.38 17.35
CA ALA A 364 5.03 -12.52 16.45
C ALA A 364 4.35 -13.72 17.12
N ARG A 365 4.66 -14.01 18.39
CA ARG A 365 3.95 -15.06 19.15
C ARG A 365 2.49 -14.73 19.40
N LYS A 366 2.17 -13.48 19.77
CA LYS A 366 0.79 -13.02 19.90
C LYS A 366 -0.02 -13.25 18.62
N ALA A 367 0.56 -12.91 17.46
CA ALA A 367 -0.09 -13.17 16.17
C ALA A 367 -0.34 -14.67 15.93
N LEU A 368 0.63 -15.54 16.25
CA LEU A 368 0.47 -17.00 16.16
C LEU A 368 -0.58 -17.55 17.14
N ASP A 369 -0.73 -16.91 18.30
CA ASP A 369 -1.75 -17.23 19.31
C ASP A 369 -3.14 -16.67 18.95
N GLY A 370 -3.28 -15.94 17.83
CA GLY A 370 -4.53 -15.35 17.37
C GLY A 370 -4.91 -14.03 18.07
N ASP A 371 -3.98 -13.37 18.77
CA ASP A 371 -4.21 -12.09 19.44
C ASP A 371 -4.20 -10.93 18.44
N PHE A 372 -5.36 -10.73 17.81
CA PHE A 372 -5.68 -9.60 16.92
C PHE A 372 -6.80 -8.73 17.48
N ASP A 373 -7.05 -8.80 18.80
CA ASP A 373 -8.11 -8.02 19.41
C ASP A 373 -7.84 -6.50 19.29
N GLY A 374 -8.90 -5.77 18.96
CA GLY A 374 -8.83 -4.32 18.72
C GLY A 374 -7.94 -3.88 17.55
N ARG A 375 -7.50 -4.76 16.65
CA ARG A 375 -6.79 -4.38 15.41
C ARG A 375 -7.79 -3.89 14.36
N TYR A 376 -7.86 -2.58 14.13
CA TYR A 376 -8.89 -1.98 13.28
C TYR A 376 -8.77 -2.45 11.81
N ASN A 377 -7.60 -2.27 11.21
CA ASN A 377 -7.38 -2.53 9.79
C ASN A 377 -7.29 -4.03 9.51
N ILE A 378 -6.55 -4.80 10.32
CA ILE A 378 -6.45 -6.27 10.14
C ILE A 378 -7.84 -6.91 10.18
N ASN A 379 -8.66 -6.60 11.19
CA ASN A 379 -9.97 -7.24 11.34
C ASN A 379 -10.91 -6.88 10.18
N LEU A 380 -10.93 -5.61 9.74
CA LEU A 380 -11.72 -5.20 8.57
C LEU A 380 -11.32 -5.94 7.29
N ILE A 381 -10.02 -6.19 7.09
CA ILE A 381 -9.52 -6.90 5.92
C ILE A 381 -9.87 -8.39 5.99
N VAL A 382 -9.73 -9.01 7.16
CA VAL A 382 -10.12 -10.40 7.40
C VAL A 382 -11.63 -10.57 7.14
N ASP A 383 -12.47 -9.76 7.77
CA ASP A 383 -13.93 -9.78 7.60
C ASP A 383 -14.34 -9.62 6.13
N PHE A 384 -13.62 -8.77 5.39
CA PHE A 384 -13.88 -8.55 3.97
C PHE A 384 -13.47 -9.75 3.10
N LEU A 385 -12.32 -10.36 3.37
CA LEU A 385 -11.83 -11.52 2.62
C LEU A 385 -12.69 -12.77 2.86
N GLU A 386 -13.34 -12.90 4.01
CA GLU A 386 -14.25 -14.01 4.31
C GLU A 386 -15.51 -14.05 3.41
N ARG A 387 -15.81 -12.95 2.71
CA ARG A 387 -16.96 -12.84 1.79
C ARG A 387 -16.79 -13.60 0.47
N PHE A 388 -15.58 -14.04 0.14
CA PHE A 388 -15.21 -14.73 -1.11
C PHE A 388 -14.95 -16.21 -0.87
#